data_AF-C7Q856-F1
#
_entry.id   AF-C7Q856-F1
#
_cell.length_a   1.000
_cell.length_b   1.000
_cell.length_c   1.000
_cell.angle_alpha   90.00
_cell.angle_beta   90.00
_cell.angle_gamma   90.00
#
_symmetry.space_group_name_H-M   'P 1'
#
loop_
_entity.id
_entity.type
_entity.pdbx_description
1 polymer ?
#
loop_
_entity_poly.entity_id
_entity_poly.type
_entity_poly.pdbx_seq_one_letter_code
_entity_poly.pdbx_strand_id
1 'polypeptide(L)'
;MLARRLVQQPEHVAPRPLGLEAYVRVLVEEAPVDADLGAAVTRLRALALEALCAGSLSAEQVLDHTRPAALALALAVCTPAEYARPWFRRATGDVRVLLARRLAEELGEDHVRWAAAIDLSGSFAGSVGELLHSDEAPGSVHRFLHPHRSSHATQNLLLALAPRDVAARYLAGLVETRRPNVVAYKMDWMLRSGPLSRPLVARGVGGSVGGQRELLGNDLCPDFVLEQVHGGYARHVMYREIIPPKVLKRAFRAYAASEPAHEVRAWAVSLLGERTDRLMDLAWSLTDAPTLLHRLVAAVLDRADPATLTCLYGALAEAAGPEPVWALDLERAGSLDAVQPAVRASMAAGSAEPLVEAAKRIPRRHWLDVLDEEAFGGQMLRDEAELDRTGHFPLEALVAARLDGRPERWAEVARQVAGGRMPVEAVVEGVVAAAIEEIGESAAKTAPETPTEAAPETTAEAAPQTPAEAAPQTPANAAPQTPTKPAPQPPAASPIAAPPAHAAPSASTT
;
A
#
# COMPACT_ATOMS: atom_id res chain seq x y z
N MET A 1 -4.60 36.53 -11.19
CA MET A 1 -3.19 36.83 -11.61
C MET A 1 -2.18 36.25 -10.62
N LEU A 2 -2.58 36.10 -9.35
CA LEU A 2 -1.79 35.45 -8.31
C LEU A 2 -1.66 33.94 -8.57
N ALA A 3 -2.74 33.27 -8.98
CA ALA A 3 -2.71 31.85 -9.35
C ALA A 3 -1.72 31.55 -10.49
N ARG A 4 -1.68 32.39 -11.54
CA ARG A 4 -0.68 32.28 -12.64
C ARG A 4 0.76 32.50 -12.15
N ARG A 5 0.99 33.46 -11.25
CA ARG A 5 2.32 33.68 -10.64
C ARG A 5 2.73 32.51 -9.76
N LEU A 6 1.79 31.92 -9.03
CA LEU A 6 2.04 30.68 -8.29
C LEU A 6 2.38 29.57 -9.29
N VAL A 7 1.63 29.37 -10.39
CA VAL A 7 1.89 28.28 -11.39
C VAL A 7 3.26 28.37 -12.02
N GLN A 8 3.87 29.56 -12.05
CA GLN A 8 5.17 29.79 -12.66
C GLN A 8 6.35 29.88 -11.67
N GLN A 9 6.16 29.60 -10.38
CA GLN A 9 7.29 29.57 -9.44
C GLN A 9 8.12 28.29 -9.61
N PRO A 10 9.46 28.40 -9.68
CA PRO A 10 10.35 27.23 -9.74
C PRO A 10 10.32 26.45 -8.43
N GLU A 11 10.37 25.11 -8.51
CA GLU A 11 10.21 24.15 -7.40
C GLU A 11 11.22 24.29 -6.23
N HIS A 12 12.21 25.18 -6.31
CA HIS A 12 13.31 25.28 -5.34
C HIS A 12 13.26 26.49 -4.40
N VAL A 13 12.24 27.35 -4.47
CA VAL A 13 12.09 28.46 -3.52
C VAL A 13 11.10 28.07 -2.42
N ALA A 14 11.58 27.96 -1.18
CA ALA A 14 10.71 27.73 -0.03
C ALA A 14 9.62 28.81 0.02
N PRO A 15 8.33 28.44 -0.01
CA PRO A 15 7.25 29.40 -0.10
C PRO A 15 7.23 30.27 1.17
N ARG A 16 7.14 31.60 0.99
CA ARG A 16 6.77 32.46 2.11
C ARG A 16 5.36 32.08 2.54
N PRO A 17 5.07 31.96 3.85
CA PRO A 17 3.72 31.65 4.32
C PRO A 17 2.76 32.70 3.78
N LEU A 18 1.83 32.26 2.94
CA LEU A 18 0.72 33.10 2.51
C LEU A 18 -0.13 33.39 3.75
N GLY A 19 -0.42 34.66 4.02
CA GLY A 19 -1.42 35.00 5.02
C GLY A 19 -2.76 34.35 4.66
N LEU A 20 -3.53 33.93 5.68
CA LEU A 20 -4.82 33.25 5.54
C LEU A 20 -5.75 33.92 4.51
N GLU A 21 -5.78 35.25 4.45
CA GLU A 21 -6.57 36.00 3.45
C GLU A 21 -6.12 35.76 2.01
N ALA A 22 -4.81 35.73 1.74
CA ALA A 22 -4.28 35.46 0.41
C ALA A 22 -4.52 33.99 0.00
N TYR A 23 -4.48 33.10 0.98
CA TYR A 23 -4.77 31.68 0.83
C TYR A 23 -6.25 31.43 0.51
N VAL A 24 -7.16 31.99 1.31
CA VAL A 24 -8.61 31.95 1.12
C VAL A 24 -8.98 32.58 -0.23
N ARG A 25 -8.38 33.71 -0.62
CA ARG A 25 -8.65 34.33 -1.92
C ARG A 25 -8.28 33.42 -3.09
N VAL A 26 -7.17 32.69 -3.01
CA VAL A 26 -6.76 31.74 -4.06
C VAL A 26 -7.71 30.53 -4.13
N LEU A 27 -8.18 30.03 -2.97
CA LEU A 27 -9.10 28.90 -2.89
C LEU A 27 -10.56 29.25 -3.27
N VAL A 28 -11.02 30.43 -2.88
CA VAL A 28 -12.43 30.83 -2.96
C VAL A 28 -12.76 31.58 -4.25
N GLU A 29 -11.81 32.36 -4.81
CA GLU A 29 -12.13 33.32 -5.88
C GLU A 29 -11.42 33.06 -7.22
N GLU A 30 -10.22 32.45 -7.25
CA GLU A 30 -9.39 32.35 -8.47
C GLU A 30 -9.31 30.94 -9.09
N ALA A 31 -10.12 29.95 -8.69
CA ALA A 31 -10.12 28.62 -9.31
C ALA A 31 -10.56 28.73 -10.79
N PRO A 32 -9.68 28.47 -11.78
CA PRO A 32 -10.02 28.70 -13.18
C PRO A 32 -11.03 27.65 -13.66
N VAL A 33 -12.17 28.10 -14.19
CA VAL A 33 -13.22 27.25 -14.75
C VAL A 33 -12.75 26.45 -15.98
N ASP A 34 -11.67 26.86 -16.65
CA ASP A 34 -11.15 26.28 -17.90
C ASP A 34 -9.75 25.61 -17.79
N ALA A 35 -9.14 25.54 -16.60
CA ALA A 35 -7.85 24.86 -16.41
C ALA A 35 -8.05 23.37 -16.10
N ASP A 36 -6.99 22.56 -16.24
CA ASP A 36 -6.96 21.17 -15.76
C ASP A 36 -7.33 21.14 -14.26
N LEU A 37 -8.60 20.87 -13.99
CA LEU A 37 -9.19 20.86 -12.65
C LEU A 37 -8.45 19.89 -11.74
N GLY A 38 -7.91 18.80 -12.29
CA GLY A 38 -7.12 17.81 -11.54
C GLY A 38 -5.80 18.41 -11.03
N ALA A 39 -5.06 19.09 -11.90
CA ALA A 39 -3.82 19.77 -11.52
C ALA A 39 -4.08 20.91 -10.51
N ALA A 40 -5.15 21.67 -10.71
CA ALA A 40 -5.56 22.73 -9.78
C ALA A 40 -5.91 22.17 -8.39
N VAL A 41 -6.76 21.14 -8.32
CA VAL A 41 -7.14 20.49 -7.05
C VAL A 41 -5.92 19.88 -6.35
N THR A 42 -5.05 19.19 -7.09
CA THR A 42 -3.82 18.60 -6.54
C THR A 42 -2.94 19.66 -5.89
N ARG A 43 -2.80 20.81 -6.55
CA ARG A 43 -2.01 21.91 -6.04
C ARG A 43 -2.65 22.60 -4.83
N LEU A 44 -3.94 22.90 -4.91
CA LEU A 44 -4.69 23.50 -3.80
C LEU A 44 -4.62 22.58 -2.57
N ARG A 45 -4.69 21.27 -2.78
CA ARG A 45 -4.52 20.27 -1.72
C ARG A 45 -3.12 20.37 -1.10
N ALA A 46 -2.06 20.39 -1.89
CA ALA A 46 -0.69 20.55 -1.38
C ALA A 46 -0.54 21.82 -0.52
N LEU A 47 -1.07 22.95 -1.01
CA LEU A 47 -1.03 24.22 -0.28
C LEU A 47 -1.85 24.16 1.03
N ALA A 48 -3.00 23.48 1.05
CA ALA A 48 -3.80 23.30 2.26
C ALA A 48 -3.09 22.44 3.30
N LEU A 49 -2.40 21.40 2.85
CA LEU A 49 -1.61 20.56 3.71
C LEU A 49 -0.46 21.33 4.33
N GLU A 50 0.28 22.11 3.54
CA GLU A 50 1.31 23.01 4.06
C GLU A 50 0.74 24.00 5.08
N ALA A 51 -0.42 24.59 4.79
CA ALA A 51 -1.07 25.56 5.68
C ALA A 51 -1.55 24.93 7.00
N LEU A 52 -2.14 23.73 6.95
CA LEU A 52 -2.52 22.93 8.12
C LEU A 52 -1.30 22.58 8.96
N CYS A 53 -0.22 22.12 8.32
CA CYS A 53 1.01 21.73 9.01
C CYS A 53 1.72 22.92 9.65
N ALA A 54 1.60 24.11 9.06
CA ALA A 54 2.10 25.35 9.62
C ALA A 54 1.19 25.94 10.73
N GLY A 55 0.02 25.34 10.99
CA GLY A 55 -0.98 25.87 11.92
C GLY A 55 -1.67 27.16 11.45
N SER A 56 -1.46 27.55 10.19
CA SER A 56 -2.07 28.74 9.59
C SER A 56 -3.51 28.49 9.10
N LEU A 57 -3.88 27.22 9.00
CA LEU A 57 -5.23 26.75 8.68
C LEU A 57 -5.62 25.71 9.73
N SER A 58 -6.82 25.82 10.29
CA SER A 58 -7.40 24.79 11.17
C SER A 58 -8.25 23.79 10.39
N ALA A 59 -8.48 22.61 10.97
CA ALA A 59 -9.39 21.61 10.39
C ALA A 59 -10.82 22.17 10.19
N GLU A 60 -11.30 23.01 11.10
CA GLU A 60 -12.63 23.64 11.03
C GLU A 60 -12.72 24.58 9.83
N GLN A 61 -11.72 25.45 9.67
CA GLN A 61 -11.63 26.33 8.51
C GLN A 61 -11.54 25.55 7.19
N VAL A 62 -10.86 24.40 7.18
CA VAL A 62 -10.84 23.53 6.00
C VAL A 62 -12.26 23.10 5.65
N LEU A 63 -13.02 22.56 6.60
CA LEU A 63 -14.35 22.00 6.32
C LEU A 63 -15.40 23.09 6.00
N ASP A 64 -15.31 24.26 6.64
CA ASP A 64 -16.29 25.34 6.48
C ASP A 64 -16.07 26.18 5.22
N HIS A 65 -14.81 26.38 4.82
CA HIS A 65 -14.47 27.42 3.84
C HIS A 65 -13.77 26.89 2.58
N THR A 66 -13.25 25.66 2.59
CA THR A 66 -12.57 25.13 1.41
C THR A 66 -13.59 24.73 0.35
N ARG A 67 -13.40 25.27 -0.85
CA ARG A 67 -14.21 24.98 -2.04
C ARG A 67 -13.33 24.46 -3.18
N PRO A 68 -13.81 23.50 -3.98
CA PRO A 68 -15.03 22.72 -3.79
C PRO A 68 -14.94 21.76 -2.59
N ALA A 69 -16.07 21.22 -2.11
CA ALA A 69 -16.11 20.26 -1.01
C ALA A 69 -15.20 19.06 -1.26
N ALA A 70 -15.07 18.65 -2.52
CA ALA A 70 -14.14 17.61 -2.96
C ALA A 70 -12.70 17.86 -2.52
N LEU A 71 -12.26 19.12 -2.42
CA LEU A 71 -10.91 19.47 -1.94
C LEU A 71 -10.78 19.23 -0.43
N ALA A 72 -11.76 19.65 0.37
CA ALA A 72 -11.77 19.38 1.81
C ALA A 72 -11.82 17.87 2.10
N LEU A 73 -12.63 17.13 1.35
CA LEU A 73 -12.69 15.67 1.44
C LEU A 73 -11.36 15.03 0.99
N ALA A 74 -10.73 15.54 -0.07
CA ALA A 74 -9.43 15.05 -0.51
C ALA A 74 -8.31 15.30 0.51
N LEU A 75 -8.44 16.28 1.41
CA LEU A 75 -7.50 16.50 2.51
C LEU A 75 -7.64 15.46 3.62
N ALA A 76 -8.84 14.92 3.82
CA ALA A 76 -9.08 13.80 4.72
C ALA A 76 -8.59 12.46 4.14
N VAL A 77 -8.35 12.37 2.83
CA VAL A 77 -7.73 11.19 2.18
C VAL A 77 -6.21 11.36 2.15
N CYS A 78 -5.48 10.48 2.84
CA CYS A 78 -4.02 10.42 2.73
C CYS A 78 -3.62 9.40 1.67
N THR A 79 -2.70 9.77 0.78
CA THR A 79 -1.95 8.75 0.06
C THR A 79 -1.02 8.02 1.03
N PRO A 80 -0.63 6.78 0.74
CA PRO A 80 0.33 6.08 1.59
C PRO A 80 1.67 6.81 1.77
N ALA A 81 2.19 7.40 0.68
CA ALA A 81 3.44 8.14 0.71
C ALA A 81 3.37 9.37 1.63
N GLU A 82 2.18 9.97 1.73
CA GLU A 82 1.92 11.06 2.65
C GLU A 82 1.74 10.59 4.09
N TYR A 83 1.05 9.46 4.29
CA TYR A 83 0.84 8.89 5.62
C TYR A 83 2.16 8.49 6.30
N ALA A 84 3.19 8.11 5.54
CA ALA A 84 4.52 7.84 6.07
C ALA A 84 5.14 9.08 6.78
N ARG A 85 4.70 10.30 6.46
CA ARG A 85 5.24 11.54 7.06
C ARG A 85 4.52 11.85 8.39
N PRO A 86 5.21 11.81 9.55
CA PRO A 86 4.55 11.94 10.87
C PRO A 86 3.74 13.24 11.05
N TRP A 87 4.25 14.37 10.56
CA TRP A 87 3.57 15.66 10.65
C TRP A 87 2.31 15.72 9.78
N PHE A 88 2.28 14.98 8.67
CA PHE A 88 1.13 14.89 7.78
C PHE A 88 -0.01 14.14 8.45
N ARG A 89 0.30 13.03 9.14
CA ARG A 89 -0.67 12.23 9.90
C ARG A 89 -1.45 13.06 10.92
N ARG A 90 -0.79 13.99 11.60
CA ARG A 90 -1.45 14.86 12.57
C ARG A 90 -2.43 15.81 11.89
N ALA A 91 -1.96 16.54 10.89
CA ALA A 91 -2.75 17.54 10.16
C ALA A 91 -4.01 16.94 9.51
N THR A 92 -3.89 15.79 8.85
CA THR A 92 -5.04 15.14 8.20
C THR A 92 -5.89 14.32 9.15
N GLY A 93 -5.30 13.82 10.24
CA GLY A 93 -6.02 13.16 11.33
C GLY A 93 -7.09 14.06 11.93
N ASP A 94 -6.74 15.31 12.23
CA ASP A 94 -7.68 16.29 12.80
C ASP A 94 -8.83 16.62 11.82
N VAL A 95 -8.53 16.81 10.53
CA VAL A 95 -9.55 17.03 9.49
C VAL A 95 -10.50 15.84 9.39
N ARG A 96 -9.97 14.61 9.37
CA ARG A 96 -10.76 13.38 9.26
C ARG A 96 -11.66 13.18 10.49
N VAL A 97 -11.12 13.41 11.68
CA VAL A 97 -11.86 13.33 12.95
C VAL A 97 -13.02 14.33 12.97
N LEU A 98 -12.74 15.58 12.64
CA LEU A 98 -13.76 16.62 12.63
C LEU A 98 -14.83 16.37 11.55
N LEU A 99 -14.41 15.90 10.37
CA LEU A 99 -15.32 15.52 9.29
C LEU A 99 -16.26 14.40 9.74
N ALA A 100 -15.73 13.34 10.35
CA ALA A 100 -16.52 12.23 10.85
C ALA A 100 -17.56 12.69 11.89
N ARG A 101 -17.14 13.55 12.84
CA ARG A 101 -18.04 14.13 13.85
C ARG A 101 -19.17 14.92 13.21
N ARG A 102 -18.86 15.84 12.29
CA ARG A 102 -19.87 16.65 11.61
C ARG A 102 -20.83 15.82 10.77
N LEU A 103 -20.33 14.80 10.07
CA LEU A 103 -21.18 13.89 9.32
C LEU A 103 -22.16 13.15 10.24
N ALA A 104 -21.69 12.67 11.40
CA ALA A 104 -22.53 11.99 12.38
C ALA A 104 -23.58 12.94 12.99
N GLU A 105 -23.19 14.17 13.35
CA GLU A 105 -24.09 15.20 13.90
C GLU A 105 -25.16 15.64 12.90
N GLU A 106 -24.76 15.88 11.65
CA GLU A 106 -25.63 16.47 10.63
C GLU A 106 -26.50 15.45 9.90
N LEU A 107 -25.94 14.30 9.53
CA LEU A 107 -26.63 13.30 8.71
C LEU A 107 -27.27 12.20 9.57
N GLY A 108 -26.76 11.96 10.78
CA GLY A 108 -27.20 10.87 11.64
C GLY A 108 -27.21 9.52 10.91
N GLU A 109 -28.33 8.79 11.07
CA GLU A 109 -28.59 7.50 10.39
C GLU A 109 -29.46 7.65 9.11
N ASP A 110 -29.70 8.88 8.64
CA ASP A 110 -30.55 9.11 7.48
C ASP A 110 -29.85 8.68 6.17
N HIS A 111 -30.13 7.45 5.76
CA HIS A 111 -29.57 6.87 4.55
C HIS A 111 -29.85 7.67 3.26
N VAL A 112 -30.94 8.44 3.18
CA VAL A 112 -31.25 9.25 1.99
C VAL A 112 -30.31 10.45 1.93
N ARG A 113 -30.10 11.13 3.07
CA ARG A 113 -29.16 12.26 3.16
C ARG A 113 -27.73 11.83 2.93
N TRP A 114 -27.32 10.68 3.47
CA TRP A 114 -26.02 10.08 3.17
C TRP A 114 -25.85 9.76 1.69
N ALA A 115 -26.86 9.15 1.04
CA ALA A 115 -26.80 8.84 -0.38
C ALA A 115 -26.66 10.12 -1.24
N ALA A 116 -27.38 11.19 -0.89
CA ALA A 116 -27.26 12.49 -1.55
C ALA A 116 -25.87 13.09 -1.36
N ALA A 117 -25.34 13.13 -0.13
CA ALA A 117 -24.00 13.63 0.15
C ALA A 117 -22.92 12.85 -0.62
N ILE A 118 -23.00 11.51 -0.64
CA ILE A 118 -22.07 10.66 -1.40
C ILE A 118 -22.16 11.00 -2.89
N ASP A 119 -23.35 11.00 -3.49
CA ASP A 119 -23.51 11.24 -4.93
C ASP A 119 -23.07 12.65 -5.35
N LEU A 120 -23.29 13.67 -4.51
CA LEU A 120 -22.94 15.07 -4.77
C LEU A 120 -21.46 15.39 -4.48
N SER A 121 -20.80 14.66 -3.58
CA SER A 121 -19.45 15.00 -3.08
C SER A 121 -18.38 15.23 -4.15
N GLY A 122 -18.51 14.56 -5.30
CA GLY A 122 -17.55 14.65 -6.41
C GLY A 122 -17.73 15.88 -7.31
N SER A 123 -18.89 16.53 -7.26
CA SER A 123 -19.26 17.64 -8.15
C SER A 123 -19.76 18.88 -7.42
N PHE A 124 -19.89 18.82 -6.09
CA PHE A 124 -20.39 19.92 -5.29
C PHE A 124 -19.40 21.08 -5.22
N ALA A 125 -19.78 22.23 -5.78
CA ALA A 125 -18.93 23.42 -5.87
C ALA A 125 -18.81 24.18 -4.55
N GLY A 126 -19.75 23.99 -3.62
CA GLY A 126 -19.75 24.61 -2.29
C GLY A 126 -18.80 23.93 -1.32
N SER A 127 -18.84 24.34 -0.04
CA SER A 127 -18.06 23.72 1.04
C SER A 127 -18.67 22.40 1.53
N VAL A 128 -17.98 21.68 2.41
CA VAL A 128 -18.55 20.48 3.04
C VAL A 128 -19.75 20.85 3.90
N GLY A 129 -19.69 21.96 4.65
CA GLY A 129 -20.85 22.43 5.41
C GLY A 129 -22.08 22.65 4.53
N GLU A 130 -21.91 23.33 3.39
CA GLU A 130 -22.98 23.55 2.41
C GLU A 130 -23.49 22.23 1.80
N LEU A 131 -22.61 21.26 1.55
CA LEU A 131 -22.98 19.93 1.05
C LEU A 131 -23.91 19.20 2.03
N LEU A 132 -23.63 19.26 3.33
CA LEU A 132 -24.41 18.56 4.37
C LEU A 132 -25.81 19.15 4.60
N HIS A 133 -25.97 20.43 4.28
CA HIS A 133 -27.22 21.18 4.40
C HIS A 133 -27.95 21.33 3.06
N SER A 134 -27.44 20.76 1.98
CA SER A 134 -28.05 20.90 0.67
C SER A 134 -29.34 20.09 0.59
N ASP A 135 -30.45 20.78 0.34
CA ASP A 135 -31.74 20.16 -0.04
C ASP A 135 -31.77 19.73 -1.51
N GLU A 136 -30.66 19.87 -2.26
CA GLU A 136 -30.62 19.50 -3.66
C GLU A 136 -30.82 17.98 -3.81
N ALA A 137 -31.94 17.61 -4.42
CA ALA A 137 -32.20 16.22 -4.74
C ALA A 137 -31.12 15.71 -5.72
N PRO A 138 -30.58 14.49 -5.54
CA PRO A 138 -29.51 13.93 -6.38
C PRO A 138 -29.81 13.86 -7.90
N GLY A 139 -31.04 14.14 -8.32
CA GLY A 139 -31.48 14.14 -9.72
C GLY A 139 -31.15 15.39 -10.55
N SER A 140 -30.79 16.53 -9.95
CA SER A 140 -30.54 17.79 -10.69
C SER A 140 -29.12 17.91 -11.27
N VAL A 141 -28.15 17.15 -10.75
CA VAL A 141 -26.70 17.35 -11.00
C VAL A 141 -26.15 16.51 -12.17
N HIS A 142 -27.00 15.84 -12.94
CA HIS A 142 -26.60 15.00 -14.08
C HIS A 142 -25.87 15.72 -15.24
N ARG A 143 -25.65 17.04 -15.18
CA ARG A 143 -25.03 17.81 -16.27
C ARG A 143 -23.55 18.14 -16.13
N PHE A 144 -22.94 17.97 -14.95
CA PHE A 144 -21.53 18.34 -14.79
C PHE A 144 -20.60 17.12 -14.70
N LEU A 145 -19.93 16.91 -15.85
CA LEU A 145 -18.60 16.34 -16.04
C LEU A 145 -18.41 14.85 -15.73
N HIS A 146 -17.64 14.21 -16.62
CA HIS A 146 -17.14 12.86 -16.46
C HIS A 146 -16.51 12.73 -15.06
N PRO A 147 -16.87 11.71 -14.26
CA PRO A 147 -16.31 11.54 -12.94
C PRO A 147 -14.79 11.38 -13.07
N HIS A 148 -14.05 12.42 -12.67
CA HIS A 148 -12.61 12.35 -12.53
C HIS A 148 -12.28 11.34 -11.43
N ARG A 149 -11.10 10.71 -11.47
CA ARG A 149 -10.67 9.76 -10.42
C ARG A 149 -10.85 10.29 -8.99
N SER A 150 -10.70 11.61 -8.81
CA SER A 150 -10.90 12.29 -7.52
C SER A 150 -12.33 12.17 -6.98
N SER A 151 -13.37 12.10 -7.82
CA SER A 151 -14.76 12.01 -7.34
C SER A 151 -15.07 10.68 -6.66
N HIS A 152 -14.41 9.61 -7.06
CA HIS A 152 -14.63 8.29 -6.46
C HIS A 152 -13.91 8.14 -5.13
N ALA A 153 -12.73 8.77 -4.98
CA ALA A 153 -12.03 8.82 -3.70
C ALA A 153 -12.85 9.57 -2.63
N THR A 154 -13.46 10.70 -2.98
CA THR A 154 -14.32 11.45 -2.05
C THR A 154 -15.61 10.69 -1.72
N GLN A 155 -16.23 10.05 -2.71
CA GLN A 155 -17.37 9.16 -2.50
C GLN A 155 -17.02 8.02 -1.54
N ASN A 156 -15.88 7.38 -1.75
CA ASN A 156 -15.45 6.28 -0.89
C ASN A 156 -15.09 6.74 0.52
N LEU A 157 -14.52 7.94 0.68
CA LEU A 157 -14.28 8.51 1.99
C LEU A 157 -15.60 8.66 2.76
N LEU A 158 -16.60 9.28 2.14
CA LEU A 158 -17.92 9.41 2.77
C LEU A 158 -18.55 8.05 3.04
N LEU A 159 -18.40 7.08 2.14
CA LEU A 159 -18.88 5.72 2.35
C LEU A 159 -18.15 4.99 3.49
N ALA A 160 -16.88 5.29 3.73
CA ALA A 160 -16.09 4.73 4.83
C ALA A 160 -16.41 5.42 6.18
N LEU A 161 -16.93 6.64 6.16
CA LEU A 161 -17.38 7.37 7.34
C LEU A 161 -18.88 7.16 7.65
N ALA A 162 -19.65 6.63 6.71
CA ALA A 162 -21.07 6.34 6.89
C ALA A 162 -21.29 5.14 7.83
N PRO A 163 -22.38 5.12 8.60
CA PRO A 163 -22.79 3.93 9.34
C PRO A 163 -22.86 2.71 8.43
N ARG A 164 -22.45 1.54 8.95
CA ARG A 164 -22.28 0.33 8.14
C ARG A 164 -23.55 -0.09 7.38
N ASP A 165 -24.71 0.04 8.00
CA ASP A 165 -26.00 -0.28 7.40
C ASP A 165 -26.38 0.73 6.30
N VAL A 166 -26.09 2.02 6.51
CA VAL A 166 -26.26 3.09 5.52
C VAL A 166 -25.38 2.84 4.29
N ALA A 167 -24.09 2.56 4.49
CA ALA A 167 -23.17 2.25 3.40
C ALA A 167 -23.61 0.98 2.63
N ALA A 168 -24.06 -0.05 3.33
CA ALA A 168 -24.58 -1.27 2.70
C ALA A 168 -25.85 -0.99 1.87
N ARG A 169 -26.81 -0.22 2.41
CA ARG A 169 -28.03 0.19 1.69
C ARG A 169 -27.72 1.04 0.47
N TYR A 170 -26.78 1.98 0.57
CA TYR A 170 -26.34 2.79 -0.57
C TYR A 170 -25.81 1.91 -1.71
N LEU A 171 -24.90 0.98 -1.40
CA LEU A 171 -24.34 0.07 -2.40
C LEU A 171 -25.39 -0.87 -3.01
N ALA A 172 -26.38 -1.31 -2.22
CA ALA A 172 -27.50 -2.09 -2.72
C ALA A 172 -28.41 -1.27 -3.64
N GLY A 173 -28.76 -0.04 -3.24
CA GLY A 173 -29.58 0.88 -4.03
C GLY A 173 -28.94 1.29 -5.36
N LEU A 174 -27.61 1.35 -5.43
CA LEU A 174 -26.91 1.54 -6.72
C LEU A 174 -27.25 0.43 -7.72
N VAL A 175 -27.37 -0.83 -7.26
CA VAL A 175 -27.68 -1.99 -8.10
C VAL A 175 -29.13 -1.95 -8.60
N GLU A 176 -30.06 -1.48 -7.77
CA GLU A 176 -31.49 -1.49 -8.08
C GLU A 176 -31.92 -0.35 -9.01
N THR A 177 -31.30 0.82 -8.89
CA THR A 177 -31.80 2.06 -9.52
C THR A 177 -31.18 2.37 -10.89
N ARG A 178 -30.08 1.72 -11.26
CA ARG A 178 -29.30 2.07 -12.46
C ARG A 178 -29.14 0.90 -13.41
N ARG A 179 -28.87 1.21 -14.68
CA ARG A 179 -28.55 0.19 -15.69
C ARG A 179 -27.36 -0.66 -15.22
N PRO A 180 -27.41 -2.00 -15.32
CA PRO A 180 -26.36 -2.88 -14.78
C PRO A 180 -24.94 -2.48 -15.17
N ASN A 181 -24.73 -2.04 -16.42
CA ASN A 181 -23.42 -1.61 -16.91
C ASN A 181 -22.90 -0.33 -16.24
N VAL A 182 -23.79 0.60 -15.87
CA VAL A 182 -23.42 1.84 -15.17
C VAL A 182 -23.04 1.53 -13.73
N VAL A 183 -23.75 0.58 -13.10
CA VAL A 183 -23.44 0.13 -11.74
C VAL A 183 -22.10 -0.57 -11.70
N ALA A 184 -21.87 -1.54 -12.59
CA ALA A 184 -20.61 -2.26 -12.67
C ALA A 184 -19.45 -1.28 -12.89
N TYR A 185 -19.60 -0.34 -13.83
CA TYR A 185 -18.60 0.69 -14.07
C TYR A 185 -18.32 1.55 -12.83
N LYS A 186 -19.37 2.06 -12.16
CA LYS A 186 -19.20 2.87 -10.94
C LYS A 186 -18.53 2.07 -9.82
N MET A 187 -18.95 0.82 -9.61
CA MET A 187 -18.36 -0.06 -8.59
C MET A 187 -16.90 -0.37 -8.87
N ASP A 188 -16.53 -0.68 -10.11
CA ASP A 188 -15.14 -0.93 -10.52
C ASP A 188 -14.26 0.29 -10.22
N TRP A 189 -14.75 1.50 -10.51
CA TRP A 189 -14.02 2.74 -10.19
C TRP A 189 -13.93 3.03 -8.70
N MET A 190 -14.98 2.77 -7.94
CA MET A 190 -14.94 2.86 -6.47
C MET A 190 -13.95 1.85 -5.92
N LEU A 191 -13.94 0.60 -6.37
CA LEU A 191 -13.01 -0.42 -5.90
C LEU A 191 -11.56 -0.11 -6.27
N ARG A 192 -11.31 0.59 -7.39
CA ARG A 192 -9.98 1.08 -7.78
C ARG A 192 -9.51 2.27 -6.93
N SER A 193 -10.43 3.03 -6.34
CA SER A 193 -10.13 4.29 -5.65
C SER A 193 -10.08 4.09 -4.14
N GLY A 194 -9.11 4.69 -3.47
CA GLY A 194 -9.03 4.72 -2.01
C GLY A 194 -9.79 5.90 -1.40
N PRO A 195 -10.23 5.86 -0.13
CA PRO A 195 -10.26 4.72 0.81
C PRO A 195 -11.27 3.63 0.41
N LEU A 196 -11.35 2.53 1.14
CA LEU A 196 -12.31 1.44 0.91
C LEU A 196 -13.08 1.16 2.20
N SER A 197 -14.41 1.21 2.14
CA SER A 197 -15.26 0.85 3.28
C SER A 197 -15.47 -0.66 3.36
N ARG A 198 -15.78 -1.20 4.56
CA ARG A 198 -16.10 -2.64 4.73
C ARG A 198 -17.19 -3.14 3.77
N PRO A 199 -18.34 -2.45 3.59
CA PRO A 199 -19.35 -2.89 2.63
C PRO A 199 -18.84 -2.93 1.19
N LEU A 200 -18.00 -1.97 0.80
CA LEU A 200 -17.41 -1.92 -0.54
C LEU A 200 -16.41 -3.07 -0.75
N VAL A 201 -15.54 -3.35 0.23
CA VAL A 201 -14.63 -4.51 0.21
C VAL A 201 -15.42 -5.81 0.10
N ALA A 202 -16.42 -6.01 0.97
CA ALA A 202 -17.27 -7.21 0.94
C ALA A 202 -17.94 -7.40 -0.42
N ARG A 203 -18.40 -6.30 -1.03
CA ARG A 203 -18.98 -6.29 -2.37
C ARG A 203 -17.96 -6.63 -3.45
N GLY A 204 -16.74 -6.12 -3.35
CA GLY A 204 -15.66 -6.41 -4.30
C GLY A 204 -15.20 -7.87 -4.22
N VAL A 205 -15.07 -8.44 -3.01
CA VAL A 205 -14.72 -9.85 -2.81
C VAL A 205 -15.79 -10.78 -3.38
N GLY A 206 -17.08 -10.51 -3.11
CA GLY A 206 -18.19 -11.28 -3.67
C GLY A 206 -18.64 -10.85 -5.06
N GLY A 207 -17.89 -9.96 -5.72
CA GLY A 207 -18.28 -9.26 -6.94
C GLY A 207 -17.93 -10.01 -8.23
N SER A 208 -17.99 -9.27 -9.34
CA SER A 208 -17.52 -9.76 -10.64
C SER A 208 -16.00 -9.92 -10.64
N VAL A 209 -15.47 -10.65 -11.63
CA VAL A 209 -14.02 -10.73 -11.90
C VAL A 209 -13.40 -9.34 -12.06
N GLY A 210 -14.14 -8.40 -12.69
CA GLY A 210 -13.74 -7.00 -12.80
C GLY A 210 -13.60 -6.34 -11.44
N GLY A 211 -14.62 -6.42 -10.59
CA GLY A 211 -14.60 -5.83 -9.25
C GLY A 211 -13.50 -6.42 -8.36
N GLN A 212 -13.31 -7.73 -8.37
CA GLN A 212 -12.20 -8.39 -7.65
C GLN A 212 -10.84 -7.87 -8.14
N ARG A 213 -10.66 -7.74 -9.46
CA ARG A 213 -9.45 -7.22 -10.06
C ARG A 213 -9.15 -5.78 -9.65
N GLU A 214 -10.16 -4.92 -9.67
CA GLU A 214 -10.01 -3.51 -9.26
C GLU A 214 -9.73 -3.39 -7.75
N LEU A 215 -10.41 -4.19 -6.92
CA LEU A 215 -10.15 -4.28 -5.49
C LEU A 215 -8.71 -4.71 -5.22
N LEU A 216 -8.23 -5.76 -5.86
CA LEU A 216 -6.88 -6.28 -5.65
C LEU A 216 -5.78 -5.37 -6.22
N GLY A 217 -6.12 -4.49 -7.16
CA GLY A 217 -5.21 -3.46 -7.68
C GLY A 217 -5.17 -2.19 -6.84
N ASN A 218 -6.06 -2.02 -5.85
CA ASN A 218 -6.11 -0.84 -5.00
C ASN A 218 -5.07 -0.93 -3.87
N ASP A 219 -4.23 0.10 -3.73
CA ASP A 219 -3.19 0.18 -2.70
C ASP A 219 -3.72 0.24 -1.25
N LEU A 220 -5.01 0.48 -1.07
CA LEU A 220 -5.71 0.43 0.23
C LEU A 220 -6.53 -0.86 0.43
N CYS A 221 -6.40 -1.84 -0.46
CA CYS A 221 -7.07 -3.12 -0.28
C CYS A 221 -6.49 -3.87 0.93
N PRO A 222 -7.34 -4.35 1.86
CA PRO A 222 -6.90 -4.99 3.10
C PRO A 222 -6.02 -6.21 2.86
N ASP A 223 -5.00 -6.40 3.70
CA ASP A 223 -4.05 -7.51 3.55
C ASP A 223 -4.73 -8.88 3.62
N PHE A 224 -5.74 -9.06 4.49
CA PHE A 224 -6.48 -10.32 4.56
C PHE A 224 -7.20 -10.67 3.25
N VAL A 225 -7.58 -9.68 2.44
CA VAL A 225 -8.16 -9.89 1.10
C VAL A 225 -7.05 -10.29 0.13
N LEU A 226 -5.89 -9.65 0.22
CA LEU A 226 -4.73 -10.00 -0.60
C LEU A 226 -4.18 -11.39 -0.28
N GLU A 227 -4.26 -11.81 0.98
CA GLU A 227 -3.87 -13.15 1.40
C GLU A 227 -4.82 -14.22 0.85
N GLN A 228 -6.06 -13.86 0.53
CA GLN A 228 -7.01 -14.75 -0.15
C GLN A 228 -6.81 -14.78 -1.68
N VAL A 229 -5.77 -14.11 -2.20
CA VAL A 229 -5.50 -14.10 -3.63
C VAL A 229 -4.99 -15.46 -4.07
N HIS A 230 -5.67 -16.00 -5.09
CA HIS A 230 -5.34 -17.25 -5.76
C HIS A 230 -5.31 -17.02 -7.27
N GLY A 231 -4.40 -17.73 -7.95
CA GLY A 231 -4.38 -17.83 -9.42
C GLY A 231 -4.21 -16.49 -10.17
N GLY A 232 -5.03 -16.28 -11.20
CA GLY A 232 -4.88 -15.24 -12.23
C GLY A 232 -4.96 -13.78 -11.76
N TYR A 233 -5.21 -13.53 -10.47
CA TYR A 233 -5.18 -12.18 -9.90
C TYR A 233 -3.81 -11.78 -9.33
N ALA A 234 -2.87 -12.73 -9.22
CA ALA A 234 -1.53 -12.45 -8.69
C ALA A 234 -0.83 -11.29 -9.40
N ARG A 235 -1.04 -11.18 -10.72
CA ARG A 235 -0.53 -10.08 -11.54
C ARG A 235 -1.01 -8.71 -11.05
N HIS A 236 -2.29 -8.59 -10.68
CA HIS A 236 -2.88 -7.32 -10.24
C HIS A 236 -2.37 -6.90 -8.88
N VAL A 237 -2.23 -7.86 -7.96
CA VAL A 237 -1.56 -7.64 -6.68
C VAL A 237 -0.18 -7.09 -6.98
N MET A 238 0.67 -7.81 -7.73
CA MET A 238 2.06 -7.42 -8.01
C MET A 238 2.28 -6.02 -8.63
N TYR A 239 1.28 -5.40 -9.25
CA TYR A 239 1.39 -4.03 -9.79
C TYR A 239 1.07 -2.91 -8.81
N ARG A 240 0.42 -3.21 -7.67
CA ARG A 240 0.15 -2.23 -6.60
C ARG A 240 1.42 -1.49 -6.23
N GLU A 241 1.34 -0.20 -5.96
CA GLU A 241 2.48 0.57 -5.46
C GLU A 241 2.93 0.02 -4.10
N ILE A 242 1.98 -0.41 -3.27
CA ILE A 242 2.23 -0.83 -1.88
C ILE A 242 1.63 -2.20 -1.62
N ILE A 243 2.50 -3.13 -1.24
CA ILE A 243 2.15 -4.52 -0.94
C ILE A 243 3.09 -5.06 0.13
N PRO A 244 2.60 -5.61 1.24
CA PRO A 244 3.44 -6.31 2.21
C PRO A 244 4.34 -7.38 1.56
N PRO A 245 5.59 -7.58 2.00
CA PRO A 245 6.54 -8.51 1.35
C PRO A 245 5.99 -9.94 1.32
N LYS A 246 5.33 -10.36 2.41
CA LYS A 246 4.68 -11.66 2.52
C LYS A 246 3.62 -11.86 1.43
N VAL A 247 2.83 -10.83 1.16
CA VAL A 247 1.80 -10.83 0.11
C VAL A 247 2.45 -10.79 -1.27
N LEU A 248 3.45 -9.94 -1.50
CA LEU A 248 4.17 -9.86 -2.78
C LEU A 248 4.83 -11.20 -3.13
N LYS A 249 5.50 -11.82 -2.16
CA LYS A 249 6.10 -13.16 -2.29
C LYS A 249 5.07 -14.21 -2.66
N ARG A 250 3.93 -14.25 -1.96
CA ARG A 250 2.83 -15.19 -2.25
C ARG A 250 2.24 -14.95 -3.64
N ALA A 251 1.99 -13.69 -4.00
CA ALA A 251 1.50 -13.32 -5.32
C ALA A 251 2.48 -13.73 -6.40
N PHE A 252 3.78 -13.44 -6.24
CA PHE A 252 4.79 -13.85 -7.21
C PHE A 252 4.87 -15.37 -7.37
N ARG A 253 4.79 -16.14 -6.27
CA ARG A 253 4.73 -17.62 -6.33
C ARG A 253 3.53 -18.11 -7.14
N ALA A 254 2.35 -17.52 -6.90
CA ALA A 254 1.14 -17.86 -7.65
C ALA A 254 1.27 -17.50 -9.14
N TYR A 255 1.77 -16.30 -9.44
CA TYR A 255 1.99 -15.82 -10.80
C TYR A 255 3.01 -16.67 -11.57
N ALA A 256 4.16 -16.96 -10.97
CA ALA A 256 5.19 -17.79 -11.60
C ALA A 256 4.77 -19.26 -11.78
N ALA A 257 3.76 -19.72 -11.05
CA ALA A 257 3.17 -21.04 -11.23
C ALA A 257 2.09 -21.08 -12.33
N SER A 258 1.36 -19.98 -12.54
CA SER A 258 0.27 -19.92 -13.52
C SER A 258 0.70 -19.40 -14.90
N GLU A 259 1.73 -18.57 -14.97
CA GLU A 259 2.13 -17.88 -16.20
C GLU A 259 3.32 -18.53 -16.90
N PRO A 260 3.41 -18.40 -18.24
CA PRO A 260 4.57 -18.87 -18.97
C PRO A 260 5.82 -18.05 -18.63
N ALA A 261 7.00 -18.67 -18.78
CA ALA A 261 8.28 -18.06 -18.39
C ALA A 261 8.57 -16.69 -19.04
N HIS A 262 8.08 -16.45 -20.26
CA HIS A 262 8.28 -15.17 -20.95
C HIS A 262 7.43 -14.03 -20.35
N GLU A 263 6.25 -14.31 -19.80
CA GLU A 263 5.43 -13.33 -19.06
C GLU A 263 6.08 -12.98 -17.72
N VAL A 264 6.58 -13.99 -17.00
CA VAL A 264 7.39 -13.78 -15.79
C VAL A 264 8.61 -12.93 -16.08
N ARG A 265 9.28 -13.18 -17.21
CA ARG A 265 10.41 -12.36 -17.68
C ARG A 265 10.00 -10.93 -17.98
N ALA A 266 8.94 -10.72 -18.76
CA ALA A 266 8.45 -9.39 -19.11
C ALA A 266 8.08 -8.57 -17.87
N TRP A 267 7.41 -9.21 -16.90
CA TRP A 267 7.09 -8.58 -15.62
C TRP A 267 8.34 -8.23 -14.81
N ALA A 268 9.28 -9.16 -14.63
CA ALA A 268 10.50 -8.92 -13.86
C ALA A 268 11.34 -7.78 -14.47
N VAL A 269 11.41 -7.73 -15.81
CA VAL A 269 12.05 -6.62 -16.54
C VAL A 269 11.33 -5.30 -16.29
N SER A 270 10.00 -5.29 -16.24
CA SER A 270 9.25 -4.05 -15.98
C SER A 270 9.57 -3.41 -14.63
N LEU A 271 10.11 -4.18 -13.67
CA LEU A 271 10.57 -3.66 -12.38
C LEU A 271 11.95 -2.98 -12.42
N LEU A 272 12.83 -3.32 -13.37
CA LEU A 272 14.21 -2.80 -13.43
C LEU A 272 14.34 -1.29 -13.72
N GLY A 273 13.24 -0.63 -14.09
CA GLY A 273 13.21 0.82 -14.31
C GLY A 273 12.82 1.56 -13.05
N GLU A 274 11.51 1.76 -12.88
CA GLU A 274 10.96 2.62 -11.82
C GLU A 274 10.93 1.95 -10.43
N ARG A 275 11.19 0.64 -10.35
CA ARG A 275 10.89 -0.16 -9.15
C ARG A 275 11.98 -1.18 -8.81
N THR A 276 13.23 -0.84 -9.07
CA THR A 276 14.38 -1.74 -8.85
C THR A 276 14.52 -2.18 -7.40
N ASP A 277 14.29 -1.27 -6.44
CA ASP A 277 14.28 -1.57 -5.00
C ASP A 277 13.33 -2.72 -4.65
N ARG A 278 12.15 -2.73 -5.30
CA ARG A 278 11.15 -3.76 -5.07
C ARG A 278 11.54 -5.11 -5.65
N LEU A 279 12.22 -5.13 -6.80
CA LEU A 279 12.77 -6.37 -7.35
C LEU A 279 13.80 -6.96 -6.39
N MET A 280 14.67 -6.13 -5.81
CA MET A 280 15.64 -6.55 -4.81
C MET A 280 14.95 -7.11 -3.57
N ASP A 281 13.95 -6.42 -3.02
CA ASP A 281 13.23 -6.89 -1.84
C ASP A 281 12.44 -8.18 -2.09
N LEU A 282 11.85 -8.33 -3.28
CA LEU A 282 11.25 -9.60 -3.69
C LEU A 282 12.29 -10.71 -3.73
N ALA A 283 13.46 -10.48 -4.33
CA ALA A 283 14.52 -11.49 -4.42
C ALA A 283 14.95 -11.98 -3.03
N TRP A 284 15.14 -11.06 -2.08
CA TRP A 284 15.46 -11.39 -0.69
C TRP A 284 14.32 -12.10 0.05
N SER A 285 13.07 -11.80 -0.28
CA SER A 285 11.93 -12.54 0.27
C SER A 285 11.83 -13.99 -0.25
N LEU A 286 12.47 -14.30 -1.37
CA LEU A 286 12.43 -15.60 -2.06
C LEU A 286 13.62 -16.51 -1.72
N THR A 287 14.41 -16.22 -0.68
CA THR A 287 15.55 -17.06 -0.28
C THR A 287 15.15 -18.48 0.15
N ASP A 288 13.90 -18.68 0.56
CA ASP A 288 13.31 -20.00 0.82
C ASP A 288 12.74 -20.69 -0.44
N ALA A 289 12.89 -20.10 -1.62
CA ALA A 289 12.40 -20.61 -2.90
C ALA A 289 13.46 -20.47 -4.02
N PRO A 290 14.61 -21.17 -3.91
CA PRO A 290 15.78 -20.96 -4.76
C PRO A 290 15.50 -21.16 -6.26
N THR A 291 14.62 -22.09 -6.66
CA THR A 291 14.26 -22.30 -8.07
C THR A 291 13.53 -21.10 -8.67
N LEU A 292 12.64 -20.45 -7.90
CA LEU A 292 11.92 -19.26 -8.35
C LEU A 292 12.86 -18.05 -8.39
N LEU A 293 13.72 -17.91 -7.39
CA LEU A 293 14.72 -16.87 -7.35
C LEU A 293 15.70 -16.99 -8.54
N HIS A 294 16.20 -18.18 -8.84
CA HIS A 294 17.02 -18.43 -10.02
C HIS A 294 16.32 -17.99 -11.32
N ARG A 295 15.04 -18.34 -11.50
CA ARG A 295 14.26 -17.90 -12.67
C ARG A 295 14.11 -16.38 -12.73
N LEU A 296 13.89 -15.74 -11.59
CA LEU A 296 13.80 -14.28 -11.47
C LEU A 296 15.12 -13.61 -11.88
N VAL A 297 16.26 -14.10 -11.35
CA VAL A 297 17.59 -13.58 -11.70
C VAL A 297 17.88 -13.78 -13.20
N ALA A 298 17.65 -14.98 -13.73
CA ALA A 298 17.85 -15.29 -15.14
C ALA A 298 17.00 -14.40 -16.07
N ALA A 299 15.77 -14.04 -15.65
CA ALA A 299 14.87 -13.20 -16.44
C ALA A 299 15.43 -11.77 -16.67
N VAL A 300 16.14 -11.23 -15.69
CA VAL A 300 16.64 -9.84 -15.67
C VAL A 300 18.13 -9.72 -15.97
N LEU A 301 18.81 -10.85 -16.14
CA LEU A 301 20.27 -11.00 -16.24
C LEU A 301 20.94 -10.03 -17.22
N ASP A 302 20.37 -9.85 -18.41
CA ASP A 302 20.94 -9.01 -19.48
C ASP A 302 20.60 -7.52 -19.36
N ARG A 303 19.74 -7.15 -18.41
CA ARG A 303 19.15 -5.80 -18.31
C ARG A 303 19.40 -5.11 -16.99
N ALA A 304 19.63 -5.87 -15.92
CA ALA A 304 19.93 -5.32 -14.62
C ALA A 304 21.33 -4.68 -14.62
N ASP A 305 21.45 -3.52 -13.98
CA ASP A 305 22.74 -2.88 -13.77
C ASP A 305 23.61 -3.70 -12.78
N PRO A 306 24.93 -3.46 -12.71
CA PRO A 306 25.83 -4.24 -11.86
C PRO A 306 25.46 -4.25 -10.36
N ALA A 307 24.90 -3.17 -9.82
CA ALA A 307 24.52 -3.11 -8.42
C ALA A 307 23.27 -3.98 -8.18
N THR A 308 22.25 -3.83 -9.02
CA THR A 308 21.06 -4.68 -8.97
C THR A 308 21.43 -6.17 -9.10
N LEU A 309 22.28 -6.52 -10.07
CA LEU A 309 22.74 -7.90 -10.24
C LEU A 309 23.51 -8.42 -9.02
N THR A 310 24.39 -7.62 -8.43
CA THR A 310 25.11 -8.00 -7.20
C THR A 310 24.12 -8.32 -6.06
N CYS A 311 23.06 -7.52 -5.91
CA CYS A 311 22.02 -7.76 -4.91
C CYS A 311 21.24 -9.07 -5.19
N LEU A 312 20.82 -9.28 -6.44
CA LEU A 312 20.11 -10.48 -6.88
C LEU A 312 20.96 -11.75 -6.73
N TYR A 313 22.24 -11.66 -7.06
CA TYR A 313 23.22 -12.73 -6.87
C TYR A 313 23.47 -13.02 -5.40
N GLY A 314 23.55 -12.02 -4.53
CA GLY A 314 23.64 -12.23 -3.09
C GLY A 314 22.45 -13.02 -2.55
N ALA A 315 21.23 -12.62 -2.92
CA ALA A 315 20.02 -13.34 -2.52
C ALA A 315 20.00 -14.79 -3.06
N LEU A 316 20.39 -15.01 -4.33
CA LEU A 316 20.45 -16.35 -4.91
C LEU A 316 21.54 -17.21 -4.26
N ALA A 317 22.70 -16.62 -3.96
CA ALA A 317 23.80 -17.31 -3.30
C ALA A 317 23.44 -17.75 -1.88
N GLU A 318 22.70 -16.92 -1.15
CA GLU A 318 22.18 -17.27 0.17
C GLU A 318 21.14 -18.40 0.11
N ALA A 319 20.29 -18.38 -0.91
CA ALA A 319 19.22 -19.37 -1.09
C ALA A 319 19.72 -20.74 -1.57
N ALA A 320 20.72 -20.76 -2.46
CA ALA A 320 21.05 -21.92 -3.28
C ALA A 320 22.54 -22.28 -3.31
N GLY A 321 23.39 -21.56 -2.57
CA GLY A 321 24.84 -21.65 -2.68
C GLY A 321 25.42 -20.81 -3.83
N PRO A 322 26.75 -20.68 -3.92
CA PRO A 322 27.39 -19.80 -4.91
C PRO A 322 27.40 -20.37 -6.33
N GLU A 323 27.33 -21.68 -6.53
CA GLU A 323 27.47 -22.34 -7.84
C GLU A 323 26.40 -21.94 -8.86
N PRO A 324 25.10 -21.83 -8.52
CA PRO A 324 24.08 -21.32 -9.45
C PRO A 324 24.37 -19.89 -9.93
N VAL A 325 24.94 -19.05 -9.06
CA VAL A 325 25.35 -17.68 -9.43
C VAL A 325 26.53 -17.71 -10.39
N TRP A 326 27.53 -18.56 -10.11
CA TRP A 326 28.70 -18.73 -10.97
C TRP A 326 28.30 -19.16 -12.38
N ALA A 327 27.40 -20.14 -12.49
CA ALA A 327 26.89 -20.62 -13.76
C ALA A 327 26.19 -19.50 -14.55
N LEU A 328 25.26 -18.78 -13.91
CA LEU A 328 24.52 -17.68 -14.55
C LEU A 328 25.44 -16.55 -15.03
N ASP A 329 26.37 -16.10 -14.20
CA ASP A 329 27.23 -14.96 -14.57
C ASP A 329 28.32 -15.36 -15.58
N LEU A 330 28.83 -16.60 -15.55
CA LEU A 330 29.72 -17.13 -16.59
C LEU A 330 29.01 -17.24 -17.94
N GLU A 331 27.78 -17.75 -17.96
CA GLU A 331 26.98 -17.83 -19.19
C GLU A 331 26.74 -16.44 -19.78
N ARG A 332 26.38 -15.46 -18.94
CA ARG A 332 26.19 -14.06 -19.35
C ARG A 332 27.48 -13.40 -19.84
N ALA A 333 28.58 -13.59 -19.12
CA ALA A 333 29.85 -12.91 -19.38
C ALA A 333 30.65 -13.53 -20.54
N GLY A 334 30.42 -14.82 -20.83
CA GLY A 334 31.12 -15.57 -21.88
C GLY A 334 32.59 -15.89 -21.59
N SER A 335 33.17 -15.33 -20.52
CA SER A 335 34.55 -15.58 -20.09
C SER A 335 34.75 -15.23 -18.61
N LEU A 336 35.73 -15.85 -17.95
CA LEU A 336 36.03 -15.61 -16.54
C LEU A 336 36.45 -14.16 -16.24
N ASP A 337 37.15 -13.51 -17.19
CA ASP A 337 37.61 -12.12 -17.04
C ASP A 337 36.47 -11.10 -17.09
N ALA A 338 35.35 -11.45 -17.71
CA ALA A 338 34.16 -10.59 -17.84
C ALA A 338 33.11 -10.82 -16.72
N VAL A 339 33.28 -11.84 -15.87
CA VAL A 339 32.43 -12.11 -14.70
C VAL A 339 32.47 -10.93 -13.71
N GLN A 340 31.40 -10.70 -12.95
CA GLN A 340 31.38 -9.61 -11.98
C GLN A 340 32.46 -9.78 -10.89
N PRO A 341 33.06 -8.69 -10.40
CA PRO A 341 34.10 -8.76 -9.36
C PRO A 341 33.68 -9.54 -8.11
N ALA A 342 32.43 -9.38 -7.64
CA ALA A 342 31.92 -10.09 -6.47
C ALA A 342 31.77 -11.60 -6.73
N VAL A 343 31.37 -11.99 -7.95
CA VAL A 343 31.25 -13.39 -8.35
C VAL A 343 32.63 -14.04 -8.44
N ARG A 344 33.63 -13.36 -9.03
CA ARG A 344 35.02 -13.85 -9.03
C ARG A 344 35.59 -13.99 -7.63
N ALA A 345 35.33 -13.04 -6.73
CA ALA A 345 35.75 -13.13 -5.35
C ALA A 345 35.13 -14.35 -4.65
N SER A 346 33.85 -14.62 -4.92
CA SER A 346 33.16 -15.83 -4.45
C SER A 346 33.75 -17.12 -5.02
N MET A 347 34.06 -17.17 -6.32
CA MET A 347 34.75 -18.32 -6.95
C MET A 347 36.13 -18.58 -6.34
N ALA A 348 36.92 -17.54 -6.13
CA ALA A 348 38.25 -17.64 -5.53
C ALA A 348 38.20 -18.11 -4.07
N ALA A 349 37.18 -17.67 -3.31
CA ALA A 349 36.93 -18.11 -1.95
C ALA A 349 36.28 -19.50 -1.87
N GLY A 350 35.67 -19.99 -2.95
CA GLY A 350 34.85 -21.20 -2.94
C GLY A 350 33.61 -21.07 -2.04
N SER A 351 33.08 -19.86 -1.84
CA SER A 351 31.98 -19.61 -0.90
C SER A 351 31.03 -18.51 -1.36
N ALA A 352 29.79 -18.51 -0.85
CA ALA A 352 28.80 -17.46 -1.11
C ALA A 352 29.06 -16.15 -0.35
N GLU A 353 29.89 -16.18 0.69
CA GLU A 353 30.08 -15.07 1.62
C GLU A 353 30.50 -13.76 0.93
N PRO A 354 31.48 -13.73 -0.02
CA PRO A 354 31.84 -12.49 -0.72
C PRO A 354 30.68 -11.86 -1.50
N LEU A 355 29.77 -12.68 -2.06
CA LEU A 355 28.60 -12.21 -2.79
C LEU A 355 27.54 -11.63 -1.84
N VAL A 356 27.24 -12.35 -0.76
CA VAL A 356 26.27 -11.92 0.25
C VAL A 356 26.74 -10.61 0.91
N GLU A 357 28.02 -10.49 1.26
CA GLU A 357 28.58 -9.28 1.84
C GLU A 357 28.64 -8.11 0.84
N ALA A 358 28.93 -8.37 -0.44
CA ALA A 358 28.84 -7.35 -1.47
C ALA A 358 27.40 -6.84 -1.64
N ALA A 359 26.41 -7.74 -1.63
CA ALA A 359 25.00 -7.39 -1.73
C ALA A 359 24.52 -6.56 -0.53
N LYS A 360 24.92 -6.91 0.70
CA LYS A 360 24.56 -6.16 1.91
C LYS A 360 25.10 -4.72 1.94
N ARG A 361 26.21 -4.44 1.25
CA ARG A 361 26.78 -3.08 1.14
C ARG A 361 26.03 -2.18 0.19
N ILE A 362 25.17 -2.73 -0.67
CA ILE A 362 24.36 -1.94 -1.59
C ILE A 362 23.21 -1.34 -0.78
N PRO A 363 23.09 0.01 -0.71
CA PRO A 363 21.99 0.63 0.01
C PRO A 363 20.67 0.18 -0.59
N ARG A 364 19.92 -0.62 0.16
CA ARG A 364 18.53 -0.92 -0.17
C ARG A 364 17.70 0.15 0.50
N ARG A 365 16.91 0.91 -0.27
CA ARG A 365 15.74 1.54 0.33
C ARG A 365 14.82 0.41 0.72
N HIS A 366 14.89 -0.02 1.98
CA HIS A 366 13.84 -0.87 2.51
C HIS A 366 12.58 -0.03 2.43
N TRP A 367 11.76 -0.30 1.42
CA TRP A 367 10.47 0.38 1.28
C TRP A 367 9.58 0.06 2.50
N LEU A 368 9.95 -0.99 3.25
CA LEU A 368 9.46 -1.35 4.59
C LEU A 368 9.84 -0.39 5.70
N ASP A 369 11.01 0.24 5.66
CA ASP A 369 11.37 1.25 6.67
C ASP A 369 10.50 2.50 6.53
N VAL A 370 9.89 2.70 5.36
CA VAL A 370 8.95 3.81 5.07
C VAL A 370 7.51 3.44 5.46
N LEU A 371 7.20 2.15 5.51
CA LEU A 371 5.87 1.63 5.79
C LEU A 371 5.95 0.66 6.95
N ASP A 372 5.83 1.19 8.17
CA ASP A 372 5.53 0.38 9.36
C ASP A 372 4.36 -0.56 8.99
N GLU A 373 4.66 -1.86 8.83
CA GLU A 373 3.83 -2.84 8.10
C GLU A 373 2.42 -2.97 8.69
N GLU A 374 2.26 -2.61 9.96
CA GLU A 374 0.99 -2.60 10.68
C GLU A 374 0.17 -1.31 10.48
N ALA A 375 0.82 -0.19 10.16
CA ALA A 375 0.28 1.14 10.42
C ALA A 375 -0.56 1.75 9.29
N PHE A 376 -0.66 1.14 8.10
CA PHE A 376 -1.34 1.81 6.98
C PHE A 376 -2.69 1.20 6.60
N GLY A 377 -2.71 0.04 5.93
CA GLY A 377 -3.97 -0.63 5.57
C GLY A 377 -4.70 -1.17 6.81
N GLY A 378 -3.93 -1.74 7.75
CA GLY A 378 -4.43 -2.18 9.05
C GLY A 378 -4.95 -1.01 9.88
N GLN A 379 -4.22 0.11 9.98
CA GLN A 379 -4.66 1.26 10.77
C GLN A 379 -5.90 1.93 10.18
N MET A 380 -6.06 2.06 8.86
CA MET A 380 -7.26 2.67 8.29
C MET A 380 -8.54 1.86 8.63
N LEU A 381 -8.46 0.53 8.59
CA LEU A 381 -9.56 -0.37 8.96
C LEU A 381 -9.70 -0.54 10.48
N ARG A 382 -8.60 -0.40 11.23
CA ARG A 382 -8.61 -0.35 12.70
C ARG A 382 -9.23 0.96 13.18
N ASP A 383 -8.95 2.08 12.51
CA ASP A 383 -9.58 3.39 12.70
C ASP A 383 -11.08 3.28 12.38
N GLU A 384 -11.49 2.60 11.30
CA GLU A 384 -12.90 2.29 11.02
C GLU A 384 -13.51 1.40 12.14
N ALA A 385 -12.79 0.38 12.61
CA ALA A 385 -13.21 -0.45 13.74
C ALA A 385 -13.26 0.32 15.07
N GLU A 386 -12.47 1.37 15.22
CA GLU A 386 -12.39 2.23 16.40
C GLU A 386 -13.50 3.27 16.36
N LEU A 387 -13.78 3.86 15.19
CA LEU A 387 -14.97 4.66 14.90
C LEU A 387 -16.26 3.86 15.16
N ASP A 388 -16.33 2.60 14.71
CA ASP A 388 -17.46 1.68 14.97
C ASP A 388 -17.60 1.32 16.46
N ARG A 389 -16.49 1.14 17.19
CA ARG A 389 -16.50 0.72 18.60
C ARG A 389 -16.84 1.84 19.56
N THR A 390 -16.51 3.07 19.19
CA THR A 390 -16.52 4.16 20.15
C THR A 390 -17.88 4.81 20.28
N GLY A 391 -18.47 5.33 19.21
CA GLY A 391 -19.57 6.31 19.36
C GLY A 391 -19.25 7.51 20.30
N HIS A 392 -18.04 7.56 20.88
CA HIS A 392 -17.51 8.44 21.92
C HIS A 392 -15.97 8.33 21.97
N PHE A 393 -15.29 9.44 21.75
CA PHE A 393 -13.90 9.51 21.30
C PHE A 393 -12.85 8.81 22.18
N PRO A 394 -11.74 8.30 21.61
CA PRO A 394 -10.63 7.74 22.40
C PRO A 394 -10.03 8.73 23.40
N LEU A 395 -9.98 10.02 23.06
CA LEU A 395 -9.53 11.07 23.99
C LEU A 395 -10.53 11.27 25.14
N GLU A 396 -11.83 11.21 24.85
CA GLU A 396 -12.89 11.30 25.86
C GLU A 396 -12.92 10.06 26.75
N ALA A 397 -12.70 8.87 26.21
CA ALA A 397 -12.60 7.63 26.98
C ALA A 397 -11.32 7.59 27.84
N LEU A 398 -10.18 8.07 27.32
CA LEU A 398 -8.93 8.17 28.09
C LEU A 398 -9.05 9.21 29.22
N VAL A 399 -9.70 10.35 28.95
CA VAL A 399 -9.97 11.40 29.95
C VAL A 399 -11.07 10.97 30.94
N ALA A 400 -12.13 10.28 30.49
CA ALA A 400 -13.22 9.78 31.32
C ALA A 400 -12.78 8.61 32.21
N ALA A 401 -11.92 7.71 31.71
CA ALA A 401 -11.34 6.62 32.48
C ALA A 401 -10.42 7.13 33.60
N ARG A 402 -9.82 8.32 33.47
CA ARG A 402 -8.86 8.87 34.44
C ARG A 402 -9.41 9.89 35.42
N LEU A 403 -10.62 10.42 35.20
CA LEU A 403 -11.31 11.34 36.12
C LEU A 403 -12.40 10.65 36.97
N ASP A 404 -12.26 9.33 37.17
CA ASP A 404 -13.15 8.47 37.97
C ASP A 404 -14.61 8.41 37.49
N GLY A 405 -14.89 8.78 36.22
CA GLY A 405 -16.24 8.81 35.67
C GLY A 405 -17.20 9.81 36.34
N ARG A 406 -16.69 10.81 37.06
CA ARG A 406 -17.51 11.79 37.79
C ARG A 406 -17.78 13.07 36.97
N PRO A 407 -18.99 13.25 36.41
CA PRO A 407 -19.31 14.37 35.52
C PRO A 407 -19.22 15.75 36.21
N GLU A 408 -19.23 15.82 37.53
CA GLU A 408 -19.10 17.07 38.28
C GLU A 408 -17.69 17.69 38.13
N ARG A 409 -16.67 16.84 37.92
CA ARG A 409 -15.30 17.31 37.66
C ARG A 409 -15.15 17.89 36.26
N TRP A 410 -15.84 17.33 35.27
CA TRP A 410 -15.95 17.90 33.93
C TRP A 410 -16.56 19.30 33.98
N ALA A 411 -17.66 19.46 34.71
CA ALA A 411 -18.32 20.76 34.87
C ALA A 411 -17.43 21.78 35.58
N GLU A 412 -16.51 21.36 36.46
CA GLU A 412 -15.57 22.25 37.14
C GLU A 412 -14.38 22.65 36.24
N VAL A 413 -13.75 21.70 35.55
CA VAL A 413 -12.66 21.99 34.59
C VAL A 413 -13.18 22.86 33.45
N ALA A 414 -14.35 22.55 32.89
CA ALA A 414 -14.99 23.36 31.87
C ALA A 414 -15.32 24.78 32.38
N ARG A 415 -15.79 24.93 33.64
CA ARG A 415 -16.01 26.25 34.26
C ARG A 415 -14.72 27.02 34.48
N GLN A 416 -13.63 26.34 34.80
CA GLN A 416 -12.32 26.98 35.02
C GLN A 416 -11.68 27.43 33.70
N VAL A 417 -11.79 26.62 32.64
CA VAL A 417 -11.34 26.98 31.29
C VAL A 417 -12.20 28.10 30.71
N ALA A 418 -13.53 27.97 30.77
CA ALA A 418 -14.45 29.01 30.30
C ALA A 418 -14.33 30.32 31.09
N GLY A 419 -13.96 30.24 32.37
CA GLY A 419 -13.69 31.39 33.23
C GLY A 419 -12.28 31.96 33.08
N GLY A 420 -11.44 31.46 32.17
CA GLY A 420 -10.06 31.90 31.96
C GLY A 420 -9.12 31.66 33.15
N ARG A 421 -9.54 30.84 34.12
CA ARG A 421 -8.74 30.50 35.33
C ARG A 421 -7.77 29.35 35.08
N MET A 422 -7.95 28.64 33.97
CA MET A 422 -7.08 27.56 33.55
C MET A 422 -6.83 27.70 32.04
N PRO A 423 -5.59 27.92 31.60
CA PRO A 423 -5.27 27.89 30.18
C PRO A 423 -5.44 26.46 29.65
N VAL A 424 -5.95 26.33 28.42
CA VAL A 424 -6.23 25.03 27.77
C VAL A 424 -4.94 24.20 27.68
N GLU A 425 -3.82 24.87 27.50
CA GLU A 425 -2.48 24.32 27.43
C GLU A 425 -2.10 23.59 28.74
N ALA A 426 -2.49 24.11 29.91
CA ALA A 426 -2.22 23.45 31.19
C ALA A 426 -3.06 22.18 31.39
N VAL A 427 -4.26 22.11 30.81
CA VAL A 427 -5.08 20.89 30.80
C VAL A 427 -4.40 19.83 29.94
N VAL A 428 -3.95 20.21 28.74
CA VAL A 428 -3.27 19.31 27.81
C VAL A 428 -1.94 18.82 28.38
N GLU A 429 -1.12 19.72 28.94
CA GLU A 429 0.14 19.35 29.58
C GLU A 429 -0.06 18.42 30.77
N GLY A 430 -1.08 18.66 31.60
CA GLY A 430 -1.42 17.77 32.72
C GLY A 430 -1.84 16.36 32.27
N VAL A 431 -2.62 16.26 31.20
CA VAL A 431 -3.04 14.97 30.62
C VAL A 431 -1.86 14.23 29.99
N VAL A 432 -1.00 14.95 29.27
CA VAL A 432 0.17 14.36 28.59
C VAL A 432 1.25 13.92 29.59
N ALA A 433 1.55 14.72 30.61
CA ALA A 433 2.53 14.37 31.63
C ALA A 433 2.12 13.11 32.41
N ALA A 434 0.83 13.01 32.78
CA ALA A 434 0.29 11.84 33.46
C ALA A 434 0.32 10.57 32.58
N ALA A 435 0.06 10.71 31.27
CA ALA A 435 0.13 9.59 30.33
C ALA A 435 1.57 9.04 30.19
N ILE A 436 2.58 9.92 30.22
CA ILE A 436 3.99 9.51 30.16
C ILE A 436 4.40 8.76 31.44
N GLU A 437 3.92 9.22 32.61
CA GLU A 437 4.22 8.58 33.90
C GLU A 437 3.61 7.17 34.00
N GLU A 438 2.38 6.97 33.53
CA GLU A 438 1.70 5.66 33.53
C GLU A 438 2.33 4.66 32.54
N ILE A 439 2.80 5.14 31.38
CA ILE A 439 3.60 4.32 30.45
C ILE A 439 4.93 3.91 31.11
N GLY A 440 5.56 4.81 31.86
CA GLY A 440 6.76 4.53 32.63
C GLY A 440 6.54 3.49 33.74
N GLU A 441 5.45 3.58 34.49
CA GLU A 441 5.12 2.64 35.57
C GLU A 441 4.71 1.25 35.04
N SER A 442 3.98 1.20 33.91
CA SER A 442 3.60 -0.06 33.26
C SER A 442 4.83 -0.79 32.68
N ALA A 443 5.79 -0.03 32.16
CA ALA A 443 7.09 -0.55 31.73
C ALA A 443 7.94 -1.04 32.92
N ALA A 444 7.87 -0.37 34.08
CA ALA A 444 8.57 -0.80 35.29
C ALA A 444 7.97 -2.07 35.91
N LYS A 445 6.66 -2.29 35.77
CA LYS A 445 5.97 -3.51 36.26
C LYS A 445 6.16 -4.75 35.38
N THR A 446 6.67 -4.59 34.16
CA THR A 446 6.89 -5.68 33.20
C THR A 446 8.37 -6.02 32.99
N ALA A 447 9.28 -5.32 33.67
CA ALA A 447 10.69 -5.71 33.73
C ALA A 447 10.83 -6.98 34.60
N PRO A 448 11.43 -8.07 34.08
CA PRO A 448 11.62 -9.29 34.86
C PRO A 448 12.67 -9.04 35.95
N GLU A 449 12.33 -9.39 37.20
CA GLU A 449 13.30 -9.41 38.30
C GLU A 449 14.49 -10.30 37.93
N THR A 450 15.69 -9.73 37.97
CA THR A 450 16.95 -10.43 37.70
C THR A 450 17.21 -11.40 38.86
N PRO A 451 17.30 -12.72 38.64
CA PRO A 451 17.65 -13.63 39.72
C PRO A 451 19.10 -13.42 40.11
N THR A 452 19.34 -13.28 41.41
CA THR A 452 20.67 -13.31 42.01
C THR A 452 21.33 -14.66 41.75
N GLU A 453 22.55 -14.56 41.24
CA GLU A 453 23.54 -15.58 40.86
C GLU A 453 23.75 -16.69 41.91
N ALA A 454 23.70 -17.95 41.46
CA ALA A 454 24.28 -19.08 42.18
C ALA A 454 25.46 -19.63 41.36
N ALA A 455 26.62 -19.74 42.01
CA ALA A 455 27.89 -20.15 41.42
C ALA A 455 27.83 -21.57 40.82
N PRO A 456 28.58 -21.86 39.73
CA PRO A 456 28.62 -23.19 39.15
C PRO A 456 29.55 -24.12 39.93
N GLU A 457 29.03 -25.28 40.32
CA GLU A 457 29.86 -26.41 40.77
C GLU A 457 30.67 -26.96 39.59
N THR A 458 31.97 -27.16 39.85
CA THR A 458 32.95 -27.74 38.94
C THR A 458 32.70 -29.24 38.73
N THR A 459 32.35 -29.64 37.51
CA THR A 459 32.37 -31.05 37.09
C THR A 459 33.66 -31.33 36.32
N ALA A 460 34.40 -32.34 36.77
CA ALA A 460 35.69 -32.75 36.26
C ALA A 460 35.62 -33.28 34.81
N GLU A 461 36.61 -32.85 34.05
CA GLU A 461 36.89 -33.14 32.65
C GLU A 461 37.30 -34.62 32.45
N ALA A 462 36.59 -35.35 31.59
CA ALA A 462 37.00 -36.66 31.12
C ALA A 462 37.63 -36.53 29.72
N ALA A 463 38.88 -36.97 29.59
CA ALA A 463 39.67 -36.89 28.37
C ALA A 463 39.03 -37.62 27.17
N PRO A 464 39.13 -37.08 25.94
CA PRO A 464 38.66 -37.77 24.76
C PRO A 464 39.66 -38.87 24.35
N GLN A 465 39.15 -40.09 24.19
CA GLN A 465 39.91 -41.19 23.58
C GLN A 465 39.99 -41.00 22.06
N THR A 466 41.21 -40.95 21.53
CA THR A 466 41.55 -41.02 20.11
C THR A 466 41.10 -42.34 19.47
N PRO A 467 40.32 -42.33 18.37
CA PRO A 467 40.17 -43.52 17.52
C PRO A 467 41.39 -43.69 16.63
N ALA A 468 41.88 -44.93 16.53
CA ALA A 468 42.98 -45.34 15.68
C ALA A 468 42.63 -45.16 14.19
N GLU A 469 43.57 -44.58 13.46
CA GLU A 469 43.56 -44.31 12.03
C GLU A 469 43.65 -45.62 11.23
N ALA A 470 42.60 -45.95 10.49
CA ALA A 470 42.60 -47.08 9.54
C ALA A 470 43.05 -46.59 8.16
N ALA A 471 44.08 -47.23 7.61
CA ALA A 471 44.65 -46.90 6.30
C ALA A 471 43.62 -47.02 5.15
N PRO A 472 43.66 -46.12 4.15
CA PRO A 472 42.73 -46.14 3.03
C PRO A 472 43.04 -47.31 2.08
N GLN A 473 42.05 -48.16 1.83
CA GLN A 473 42.10 -49.15 0.76
C GLN A 473 41.83 -48.46 -0.59
N THR A 474 42.79 -48.55 -1.50
CA THR A 474 42.67 -48.20 -2.92
C THR A 474 41.61 -49.05 -3.62
N PRO A 475 40.58 -48.47 -4.26
CA PRO A 475 39.73 -49.22 -5.18
C PRO A 475 40.46 -49.44 -6.51
N ALA A 476 40.42 -50.68 -7.00
CA ALA A 476 40.89 -51.04 -8.33
C ALA A 476 39.96 -50.42 -9.40
N ASN A 477 40.55 -49.66 -10.32
CA ASN A 477 39.87 -49.10 -11.49
C ASN A 477 39.36 -50.22 -12.42
N ALA A 478 38.04 -50.33 -12.55
CA ALA A 478 37.42 -51.07 -13.65
C ALA A 478 37.26 -50.12 -14.86
N ALA A 479 37.70 -50.58 -16.04
CA ALA A 479 37.65 -49.82 -17.28
C ALA A 479 36.19 -49.49 -17.70
N PRO A 480 35.93 -48.33 -18.32
CA PRO A 480 34.59 -47.96 -18.77
C PRO A 480 34.16 -48.82 -19.96
N GLN A 481 33.00 -49.47 -19.86
CA GLN A 481 32.34 -50.05 -21.03
C GLN A 481 31.57 -48.96 -21.77
N THR A 482 31.93 -48.72 -23.03
CA THR A 482 31.21 -47.86 -23.97
C THR A 482 29.88 -48.51 -24.38
N PRO A 483 28.72 -47.83 -24.20
CA PRO A 483 27.47 -48.31 -24.79
C PRO A 483 27.42 -47.97 -26.29
N THR A 484 27.22 -48.99 -27.11
CA THR A 484 26.97 -48.88 -28.56
C THR A 484 25.62 -48.21 -28.80
N LYS A 485 25.63 -47.03 -29.43
CA LYS A 485 24.43 -46.27 -29.80
C LYS A 485 23.77 -46.89 -31.06
N PRO A 486 22.46 -47.21 -31.06
CA PRO A 486 21.77 -47.61 -32.28
C PRO A 486 21.57 -46.41 -33.22
N ALA A 487 21.70 -46.66 -34.53
CA ALA A 487 21.48 -45.68 -35.59
C ALA A 487 20.01 -45.22 -35.66
N PRO A 488 19.74 -43.96 -36.05
CA PRO A 488 18.39 -43.42 -36.13
C PRO A 488 17.62 -44.00 -37.33
N GLN A 489 16.40 -44.48 -37.08
CA GLN A 489 15.43 -44.83 -38.12
C GLN A 489 14.78 -43.56 -38.70
N PRO A 490 14.52 -43.51 -40.02
CA PRO A 490 13.82 -42.39 -40.66
C PRO A 490 12.32 -42.38 -40.33
N PRO A 491 11.68 -41.20 -40.23
CA PRO A 491 10.27 -41.09 -39.90
C PRO A 491 9.35 -41.56 -41.05
N ALA A 492 8.30 -42.29 -40.68
CA ALA A 492 7.22 -42.68 -41.58
C ALA A 492 6.41 -41.46 -42.02
N ALA A 493 6.23 -41.31 -43.33
CA ALA A 493 5.42 -40.25 -43.93
C ALA A 493 3.94 -40.40 -43.54
N SER A 494 3.37 -39.37 -42.92
CA SER A 494 1.91 -39.24 -42.75
C SER A 494 1.26 -38.67 -44.02
N PRO A 495 0.07 -39.14 -44.40
CA PRO A 495 -0.63 -38.66 -45.59
C PRO A 495 -1.21 -37.26 -45.39
N ILE A 496 -1.05 -36.44 -46.43
CA ILE A 496 -1.58 -35.08 -46.56
C ILE A 496 -3.11 -35.15 -46.60
N ALA A 497 -3.77 -34.48 -45.67
CA ALA A 497 -5.21 -34.25 -45.68
C ALA A 497 -5.58 -33.21 -46.74
N ALA A 498 -6.62 -33.51 -47.53
CA ALA A 498 -7.16 -32.68 -48.59
C ALA A 498 -7.80 -31.38 -48.04
N PRO A 499 -7.79 -30.28 -48.82
CA PRO A 499 -8.40 -29.02 -48.41
C PRO A 499 -9.95 -29.08 -48.48
N PRO A 500 -10.66 -28.37 -47.59
CA PRO A 500 -12.12 -28.31 -47.62
C PRO A 500 -12.63 -27.46 -48.79
N ALA A 501 -13.68 -27.96 -49.44
CA ALA A 501 -14.39 -27.31 -50.53
C ALA A 501 -15.12 -26.04 -50.05
N HIS A 502 -14.97 -24.95 -50.83
CA HIS A 502 -15.72 -23.72 -50.67
C HIS A 502 -17.22 -23.96 -50.89
N ALA A 503 -18.04 -23.63 -49.88
CA ALA A 503 -19.48 -23.53 -50.02
C ALA A 503 -19.86 -22.19 -50.67
N ALA A 504 -20.68 -22.27 -51.72
CA ALA A 504 -21.26 -21.14 -52.44
C ALA A 504 -22.33 -20.42 -51.61
N PRO A 505 -22.55 -19.10 -51.81
CA PRO A 505 -23.65 -18.38 -51.20
C PRO A 505 -24.95 -18.60 -51.98
N SER A 506 -25.98 -19.08 -51.29
CA SER A 506 -27.36 -19.08 -51.79
C SER A 506 -27.90 -17.66 -51.82
N ALA A 507 -28.27 -17.22 -53.02
CA ALA A 507 -29.18 -16.09 -53.22
C ALA A 507 -30.59 -16.48 -52.74
N SER A 508 -31.28 -15.52 -52.12
CA SER A 508 -32.74 -15.54 -52.04
C SER A 508 -33.25 -14.11 -52.23
N THR A 509 -33.75 -13.89 -53.45
CA THR A 509 -34.82 -12.96 -53.79
C THR A 509 -36.13 -13.58 -53.32
N THR A 510 -36.88 -12.95 -52.42
CA THR A 510 -38.21 -12.34 -52.67
C THR A 510 -38.71 -11.62 -51.44
#